data_AF-A0A072NV00-F1
#
_entry.id   AF-A0A072NV00-F1
#
_cell.length_a   1.000
_cell.length_b   1.000
_cell.length_c   1.000
_cell.angle_alpha   90.00
_cell.angle_beta   90.00
_cell.angle_gamma   90.00
#
_symmetry.space_group_name_H-M   'P 1'
#
loop_
_entity.id
_entity.type
_entity.pdbx_description
1 polymer ?
#
loop_
_entity_poly.entity_id
_entity_poly.type
_entity_poly.pdbx_seq_one_letter_code
_entity_poly.pdbx_strand_id
1 'polypeptide(L)'
;MYFQHQNGSFTAVAAPGGLTVYYKLEKRVGALDQSYAMFPQGLRMVAGRSEKRAWNGPFPVPPRSQWSEADMTQESLAEKAIGFNCLHYDAGWNEGTFNVSYLREKAFVDAYCVDGLRAEILFPSCWDGVHLDAPDHRSHVLYPDHLESGLCPPSHPIYFPIISYEVVWGTPDFRHAAGQFVMSNGDPTGFGYHGDFMAAWEEGRLDLAAADSTCTDQDVANPATDGDVHKCSSFVVQRDEDARSCKLHVSQPVQTDPVEGLLLSLPGNVSVTGVRHDPWPR
;
A
#
# COMPACT_ATOMS: atom_id res chain seq x y z
N MET A 1 2.35 11.66 -2.90
CA MET A 1 1.41 12.60 -2.27
C MET A 1 1.86 14.02 -2.58
N TYR A 2 0.93 14.96 -2.68
CA TYR A 2 1.18 16.38 -2.86
C TYR A 2 0.51 17.17 -1.74
N PHE A 3 1.09 18.31 -1.38
CA PHE A 3 0.47 19.31 -0.55
C PHE A 3 -0.10 20.40 -1.45
N GLN A 4 -1.42 20.59 -1.41
CA GLN A 4 -2.12 21.67 -2.07
C GLN A 4 -2.18 22.88 -1.13
N HIS A 5 -1.49 23.95 -1.50
CA HIS A 5 -1.48 25.22 -0.77
C HIS A 5 -2.81 25.98 -0.91
N GLN A 6 -3.10 26.90 0.00
CA GLN A 6 -4.31 27.74 -0.05
C GLN A 6 -4.48 28.53 -1.36
N ASN A 7 -3.38 28.89 -2.03
CA ASN A 7 -3.40 29.59 -3.32
C ASN A 7 -3.66 28.64 -4.52
N GLY A 8 -3.89 27.35 -4.28
CA GLY A 8 -4.16 26.33 -5.29
C GLY A 8 -2.92 25.66 -5.90
N SER A 9 -1.72 26.14 -5.60
CA SER A 9 -0.48 25.51 -6.05
C SER A 9 -0.17 24.22 -5.27
N PHE A 10 0.74 23.40 -5.80
CA PHE A 10 1.10 22.10 -5.23
C PHE A 10 2.61 21.99 -4.98
N THR A 11 2.97 21.22 -3.96
CA THR A 11 4.36 20.79 -3.72
C THR A 11 4.36 19.30 -3.44
N ALA A 12 5.29 18.56 -4.04
CA ALA A 12 5.46 17.14 -3.73
C ALA A 12 5.81 16.97 -2.24
N VAL A 13 5.12 16.06 -1.56
CA VAL A 13 5.47 15.69 -0.18
C VAL A 13 6.59 14.65 -0.26
N ALA A 14 7.68 14.88 0.46
CA ALA A 14 8.78 13.93 0.49
C ALA A 14 8.29 12.57 1.01
N ALA A 15 8.83 11.49 0.43
CA ALA A 15 8.67 10.13 0.96
C ALA A 15 10.05 9.60 1.38
N PRO A 16 10.54 9.94 2.59
CA PRO A 16 11.79 9.40 3.10
C PRO A 16 11.77 7.87 3.08
N GLY A 17 12.83 7.23 2.55
CA GLY A 17 12.88 5.78 2.36
C GLY A 17 12.14 5.27 1.11
N GLY A 18 11.23 6.07 0.53
CA GLY A 18 10.51 5.72 -0.68
C GLY A 18 9.39 4.71 -0.46
N LEU A 19 9.22 3.79 -1.41
CA LEU A 19 8.28 2.68 -1.34
C LEU A 19 8.98 1.46 -0.74
N THR A 20 8.47 0.97 0.38
CA THR A 20 8.84 -0.33 0.93
C THR A 20 7.85 -1.38 0.45
N VAL A 21 8.37 -2.48 -0.11
CA VAL A 21 7.57 -3.61 -0.59
C VAL A 21 7.83 -4.82 0.29
N TYR A 22 6.78 -5.35 0.89
CA TYR A 22 6.85 -6.56 1.71
C TYR A 22 6.27 -7.76 0.96
N TYR A 23 6.97 -8.88 1.06
CA TYR A 23 6.51 -10.21 0.67
C TYR A 23 6.24 -11.01 1.94
N LYS A 24 5.00 -10.97 2.43
CA LYS A 24 4.65 -11.58 3.72
C LYS A 24 4.26 -13.04 3.56
N LEU A 25 4.92 -13.91 4.30
CA LEU A 25 4.65 -15.35 4.35
C LEU A 25 3.71 -15.70 5.52
N GLU A 26 2.61 -14.95 5.64
CA GLU A 26 1.67 -15.10 6.76
C GLU A 26 0.99 -16.47 6.76
N LYS A 27 0.79 -17.01 7.95
CA LYS A 27 0.04 -18.25 8.15
C LYS A 27 -1.46 -17.98 8.07
N ARG A 28 -2.16 -18.84 7.36
CA ARG A 28 -3.63 -18.80 7.24
C ARG A 28 -4.26 -19.51 8.43
N VAL A 29 -5.02 -18.79 9.24
CA VAL A 29 -5.72 -19.34 10.39
C VAL A 29 -6.82 -20.29 9.90
N GLY A 30 -6.78 -21.54 10.38
CA GLY A 30 -7.76 -22.56 10.01
C GLY A 30 -7.47 -23.32 8.71
N ALA A 31 -6.42 -22.95 7.95
CA ALA A 31 -6.03 -23.73 6.78
C ALA A 31 -5.27 -25.01 7.19
N LEU A 32 -5.69 -26.15 6.65
CA LEU A 32 -4.98 -27.44 6.85
C LEU A 32 -3.62 -27.44 6.15
N ASP A 33 -3.56 -26.80 4.98
CA ASP A 33 -2.35 -26.59 4.22
C ASP A 33 -1.90 -25.13 4.40
N GLN A 34 -0.61 -24.93 4.71
CA GLN A 34 0.00 -23.60 4.83
C GLN A 34 0.86 -23.27 3.59
N SER A 35 0.80 -24.11 2.56
CA SER A 35 1.52 -23.88 1.32
C SER A 35 1.05 -22.60 0.63
N TYR A 36 2.01 -21.93 0.02
CA TYR A 36 1.82 -20.83 -0.90
C TYR A 36 2.41 -21.22 -2.25
N ALA A 37 1.81 -20.75 -3.33
CA ALA A 37 2.45 -20.73 -4.64
C ALA A 37 3.17 -19.39 -4.80
N MET A 38 4.34 -19.38 -5.43
CA MET A 38 4.96 -18.12 -5.84
C MET A 38 4.26 -17.54 -7.06
N PHE A 39 4.36 -16.22 -7.21
CA PHE A 39 3.71 -15.51 -8.30
C PHE A 39 4.27 -16.00 -9.65
N PRO A 40 3.41 -16.48 -10.57
CA PRO A 40 3.87 -16.83 -11.91
C PRO A 40 4.39 -15.58 -12.63
N GLN A 41 5.45 -15.74 -13.43
CA GLN A 41 6.03 -14.64 -14.19
C GLN A 41 4.98 -14.02 -15.12
N GLY A 42 4.85 -12.69 -15.08
CA GLY A 42 3.86 -11.95 -15.85
C GLY A 42 2.51 -11.78 -15.17
N LEU A 43 2.29 -12.35 -13.97
CA LEU A 43 1.11 -12.02 -13.15
C LEU A 43 1.02 -10.51 -12.93
N ARG A 44 -0.17 -9.93 -13.11
CA ARG A 44 -0.43 -8.51 -12.91
C ARG A 44 -1.69 -8.31 -12.10
N MET A 45 -1.64 -7.45 -11.10
CA MET A 45 -2.83 -7.11 -10.32
C MET A 45 -2.81 -5.68 -9.82
N VAL A 46 -3.99 -5.13 -9.61
CA VAL A 46 -4.21 -3.82 -9.00
C VAL A 46 -4.93 -3.97 -7.67
N ALA A 47 -4.38 -3.38 -6.62
CA ALA A 47 -5.07 -3.21 -5.34
C ALA A 47 -5.66 -1.81 -5.24
N GLY A 48 -6.85 -1.67 -4.66
CA GLY A 48 -7.53 -0.38 -4.54
C GLY A 48 -8.22 0.08 -5.84
N ARG A 49 -8.73 1.32 -5.83
CA ARG A 49 -9.52 1.90 -6.93
C ARG A 49 -9.26 3.39 -7.06
N SER A 50 -8.55 3.81 -8.11
CA SER A 50 -8.16 5.21 -8.29
C SER A 50 -9.34 6.19 -8.37
N GLU A 51 -10.51 5.72 -8.77
CA GLU A 51 -11.76 6.47 -8.92
C GLU A 51 -12.57 6.63 -7.62
N LYS A 52 -12.24 5.87 -6.56
CA LYS A 52 -13.05 5.86 -5.33
C LYS A 52 -12.82 7.13 -4.50
N ARG A 53 -13.90 7.69 -3.94
CA ARG A 53 -13.87 8.95 -3.17
C ARG A 53 -14.70 8.93 -1.87
N ALA A 54 -15.26 7.78 -1.51
CA ALA A 54 -16.09 7.63 -0.34
C ALA A 54 -15.99 6.21 0.24
N TRP A 55 -16.12 6.11 1.56
CA TRP A 55 -16.23 4.85 2.30
C TRP A 55 -17.64 4.28 2.19
N ASN A 56 -17.75 2.97 1.93
CA ASN A 56 -19.06 2.31 1.81
C ASN A 56 -19.43 1.46 3.05
N GLY A 57 -18.49 1.23 3.97
CA GLY A 57 -18.66 0.33 5.11
C GLY A 57 -19.13 0.99 6.42
N PRO A 58 -19.18 0.22 7.53
CA PRO A 58 -19.36 0.78 8.87
C PRO A 58 -18.12 1.57 9.32
N PHE A 59 -18.32 2.60 10.16
CA PHE A 59 -17.24 3.33 10.81
C PHE A 59 -17.51 3.52 12.31
N PRO A 60 -16.50 3.40 13.21
CA PRO A 60 -15.13 2.95 12.91
C PRO A 60 -15.13 1.54 12.32
N VAL A 61 -14.09 1.18 11.57
CA VAL A 61 -13.96 -0.18 11.03
C VAL A 61 -13.98 -1.14 12.21
N PRO A 62 -14.92 -2.10 12.28
CA PRO A 62 -14.98 -3.02 13.40
C PRO A 62 -13.67 -3.82 13.49
N PRO A 63 -13.22 -4.21 14.69
CA PRO A 63 -12.09 -5.11 14.84
C PRO A 63 -12.26 -6.36 13.96
N ARG A 64 -11.17 -6.86 13.37
CA ARG A 64 -11.20 -8.04 12.47
C ARG A 64 -11.94 -9.24 13.08
N SER A 65 -11.84 -9.45 14.40
CA SER A 65 -12.51 -10.52 15.13
C SER A 65 -14.04 -10.38 15.22
N GLN A 66 -14.61 -9.25 14.80
CA GLN A 66 -16.04 -8.96 14.82
C GLN A 66 -16.63 -8.88 13.41
N TRP A 67 -15.85 -9.17 12.36
CA TRP A 67 -16.31 -9.09 10.99
C TRP A 67 -17.39 -10.12 10.71
N SER A 68 -18.48 -9.65 10.11
CA SER A 68 -19.56 -10.48 9.57
C SER A 68 -19.32 -10.79 8.09
N GLU A 69 -20.16 -11.64 7.48
CA GLU A 69 -20.11 -11.88 6.03
C GLU A 69 -20.24 -10.59 5.21
N ALA A 70 -21.03 -9.62 5.68
CA ALA A 70 -21.18 -8.32 5.02
C ALA A 70 -19.87 -7.49 5.05
N ASP A 71 -19.05 -7.68 6.09
CA ASP A 71 -17.74 -7.06 6.23
C ASP A 71 -16.66 -7.70 5.36
N MET A 72 -16.93 -8.89 4.81
CA MET A 72 -15.98 -9.72 4.09
C MET A 72 -16.34 -9.89 2.62
N THR A 73 -17.21 -9.02 2.09
CA THR A 73 -17.35 -8.86 0.64
C THR A 73 -16.03 -8.35 0.05
N GLN A 74 -15.74 -8.72 -1.20
CA GLN A 74 -14.48 -8.33 -1.85
C GLN A 74 -14.33 -6.81 -1.98
N GLU A 75 -15.44 -6.08 -2.16
CA GLU A 75 -15.41 -4.62 -2.11
C GLU A 75 -15.02 -4.12 -0.70
N SER A 76 -15.65 -4.64 0.35
CA SER A 76 -15.33 -4.24 1.72
C SER A 76 -13.88 -4.56 2.11
N LEU A 77 -13.40 -5.75 1.75
CA LEU A 77 -12.02 -6.17 1.99
C LEU A 77 -11.02 -5.27 1.25
N ALA A 78 -11.29 -4.91 0.00
CA ALA A 78 -10.44 -4.00 -0.78
C ALA A 78 -10.34 -2.60 -0.15
N GLU A 79 -11.41 -2.11 0.49
CA GLU A 79 -11.37 -0.83 1.21
C GLU A 79 -10.58 -0.94 2.53
N LYS A 80 -10.74 -2.06 3.25
CA LYS A 80 -10.03 -2.36 4.51
C LYS A 80 -8.56 -2.72 4.31
N ALA A 81 -8.17 -3.03 3.07
CA ALA A 81 -6.80 -3.29 2.65
C ALA A 81 -5.96 -2.00 2.44
N ILE A 82 -6.56 -0.82 2.65
CA ILE A 82 -5.88 0.48 2.58
C ILE A 82 -5.72 1.04 3.99
N GLY A 83 -4.55 1.65 4.26
CA GLY A 83 -4.20 2.24 5.55
C GLY A 83 -3.55 3.62 5.42
N PHE A 84 -3.86 4.52 6.35
CA PHE A 84 -3.28 5.85 6.50
C PHE A 84 -3.06 6.15 7.98
N ASN A 85 -1.93 5.69 8.49
CA ASN A 85 -1.64 5.64 9.92
C ASN A 85 -0.63 6.74 10.31
N CYS A 86 -0.89 7.45 11.41
CA CYS A 86 0.04 8.44 11.93
C CYS A 86 1.24 7.74 12.57
N LEU A 87 2.43 8.28 12.32
CA LEU A 87 3.66 7.90 12.99
C LEU A 87 3.96 8.91 14.10
N HIS A 88 4.21 8.39 15.30
CA HIS A 88 4.47 9.14 16.52
C HIS A 88 5.23 8.26 17.52
N TYR A 89 6.47 7.91 17.17
CA TYR A 89 7.28 6.89 17.83
C TYR A 89 7.49 7.15 19.34
N ASP A 90 7.53 8.42 19.73
CA ASP A 90 7.75 8.83 21.13
C ASP A 90 6.45 8.96 21.96
N ALA A 91 5.26 8.70 21.37
CA ALA A 91 3.98 8.89 22.06
C ALA A 91 3.61 7.76 23.03
N GLY A 92 4.35 6.65 23.04
CA GLY A 92 4.07 5.48 23.88
C GLY A 92 2.88 4.61 23.41
N TRP A 93 2.32 4.93 22.25
CA TRP A 93 1.33 4.13 21.52
C TRP A 93 1.61 4.30 20.02
N ASN A 94 1.13 3.38 19.18
CA ASN A 94 1.26 3.43 17.73
C ASN A 94 -0.08 3.06 17.07
N GLU A 95 -0.35 3.63 15.91
CA GLU A 95 -1.46 3.18 15.08
C GLU A 95 -1.08 1.89 14.35
N GLY A 96 -1.96 0.88 14.48
CA GLY A 96 -1.76 -0.42 13.82
C GLY A 96 -1.84 -0.31 12.30
N THR A 97 -1.19 -1.24 11.61
CA THR A 97 -1.26 -1.37 10.15
C THR A 97 -2.71 -1.56 9.70
N PHE A 98 -3.12 -0.83 8.65
CA PHE A 98 -4.49 -0.79 8.12
C PHE A 98 -5.59 -0.37 9.12
N ASN A 99 -5.23 0.29 10.24
CA ASN A 99 -6.21 0.70 11.26
C ASN A 99 -7.15 1.82 10.77
N VAL A 100 -6.64 2.75 9.95
CA VAL A 100 -7.41 3.87 9.41
C VAL A 100 -7.40 3.82 7.88
N SER A 101 -8.55 3.54 7.25
CA SER A 101 -8.65 3.35 5.79
C SER A 101 -8.87 4.64 4.99
N TYR A 102 -8.50 5.80 5.54
CA TYR A 102 -8.66 7.10 4.87
C TYR A 102 -7.64 8.13 5.33
N LEU A 103 -7.33 9.08 4.45
CA LEU A 103 -6.45 10.20 4.73
C LEU A 103 -7.20 11.25 5.56
N ARG A 104 -6.88 11.32 6.86
CA ARG A 104 -7.46 12.28 7.81
C ARG A 104 -7.15 13.74 7.47
N GLU A 105 -7.89 14.64 8.10
CA GLU A 105 -7.79 16.07 7.84
C GLU A 105 -6.41 16.66 8.20
N LYS A 106 -6.03 17.79 7.57
CA LYS A 106 -4.71 18.41 7.78
C LYS A 106 -4.49 18.76 9.26
N ALA A 107 -5.51 19.28 9.94
CA ALA A 107 -5.44 19.60 11.36
C ALA A 107 -5.14 18.37 12.24
N PHE A 108 -5.75 17.21 11.92
CA PHE A 108 -5.46 15.96 12.60
C PHE A 108 -4.01 15.50 12.31
N VAL A 109 -3.62 15.47 11.04
CA VAL A 109 -2.26 15.05 10.63
C VAL A 109 -1.21 15.92 11.32
N ASP A 110 -1.40 17.24 11.37
CA ASP A 110 -0.47 18.15 12.04
C ASP A 110 -0.34 17.88 13.55
N ALA A 111 -1.45 17.49 14.19
CA ALA A 111 -1.52 17.27 15.64
C ALA A 111 -0.96 15.90 16.07
N TYR A 112 -1.15 14.86 15.26
CA TYR A 112 -0.92 13.47 15.68
C TYR A 112 0.15 12.73 14.86
N CYS A 113 0.40 13.10 13.61
CA CYS A 113 1.39 12.44 12.74
C CYS A 113 2.77 13.13 12.87
N VAL A 114 3.31 13.22 14.10
CA VAL A 114 4.51 14.03 14.38
C VAL A 114 5.78 13.52 13.71
N ASP A 115 5.86 12.22 13.40
CA ASP A 115 6.98 11.57 12.71
C ASP A 115 6.65 11.21 11.26
N GLY A 116 5.49 11.64 10.75
CA GLY A 116 5.03 11.35 9.39
C GLY A 116 3.71 10.60 9.33
N LEU A 117 3.24 10.41 8.10
CA LEU A 117 2.04 9.64 7.80
C LEU A 117 2.42 8.44 6.96
N ARG A 118 2.10 7.25 7.45
CA ARG A 118 2.31 5.99 6.74
C ARG A 118 1.07 5.63 5.91
N ALA A 119 1.22 5.58 4.59
CA ALA A 119 0.22 5.04 3.67
C ALA A 119 0.54 3.58 3.34
N GLU A 120 -0.44 2.70 3.47
CA GLU A 120 -0.29 1.25 3.28
C GLU A 120 -1.34 0.74 2.30
N ILE A 121 -0.99 -0.25 1.51
CA ILE A 121 -1.95 -1.03 0.73
C ILE A 121 -1.57 -2.50 0.69
N LEU A 122 -2.56 -3.36 0.93
CA LEU A 122 -2.45 -4.82 0.83
C LEU A 122 -3.01 -5.26 -0.52
N PHE A 123 -2.34 -6.21 -1.17
CA PHE A 123 -2.84 -6.81 -2.41
C PHE A 123 -3.68 -8.07 -2.14
N PRO A 124 -4.58 -8.42 -3.08
CA PRO A 124 -5.19 -9.75 -3.13
C PRO A 124 -4.11 -10.85 -3.12
N SER A 125 -4.38 -11.95 -2.41
CA SER A 125 -3.44 -13.08 -2.30
C SER A 125 -4.08 -14.43 -2.67
N CYS A 126 -5.31 -14.45 -3.17
CA CYS A 126 -5.96 -15.64 -3.70
C CYS A 126 -6.07 -15.56 -5.21
N TRP A 127 -5.65 -16.60 -5.92
CA TRP A 127 -5.60 -16.64 -7.39
C TRP A 127 -6.43 -17.79 -7.95
N ASP A 128 -7.04 -17.57 -9.12
CA ASP A 128 -7.87 -18.56 -9.81
C ASP A 128 -7.10 -19.74 -10.40
N GLY A 129 -5.77 -19.64 -10.48
CA GLY A 129 -4.90 -20.69 -11.01
C GLY A 129 -4.80 -20.74 -12.54
N VAL A 130 -5.42 -19.78 -13.24
CA VAL A 130 -5.57 -19.79 -14.69
C VAL A 130 -5.05 -18.51 -15.31
N HIS A 131 -5.47 -17.34 -14.82
CA HIS A 131 -5.25 -16.07 -15.53
C HIS A 131 -4.13 -15.26 -14.89
N LEU A 132 -3.08 -14.94 -15.66
CA LEU A 132 -2.02 -14.04 -15.20
C LEU A 132 -2.47 -12.57 -15.13
N ASP A 133 -3.56 -12.23 -15.80
CA ASP A 133 -4.11 -10.89 -15.83
C ASP A 133 -5.60 -10.95 -16.22
N ALA A 134 -6.34 -9.88 -15.93
CA ALA A 134 -7.70 -9.66 -16.38
C ALA A 134 -7.83 -8.26 -17.00
N PRO A 135 -8.84 -7.99 -17.86
CA PRO A 135 -9.02 -6.65 -18.43
C PRO A 135 -9.17 -5.52 -17.40
N ASP A 136 -9.62 -5.85 -16.18
CA ASP A 136 -9.74 -4.92 -15.06
C ASP A 136 -8.60 -5.04 -14.04
N HIS A 137 -7.59 -5.86 -14.34
CA HIS A 137 -6.44 -6.22 -13.50
C HIS A 137 -6.79 -6.76 -12.10
N ARG A 138 -8.03 -7.21 -11.88
CA ARG A 138 -8.56 -7.53 -10.54
C ARG A 138 -9.35 -8.81 -10.49
N SER A 139 -10.19 -9.12 -11.48
CA SER A 139 -11.17 -10.21 -11.36
C SER A 139 -10.60 -11.63 -11.25
N HIS A 140 -9.30 -11.81 -11.54
CA HIS A 140 -8.58 -13.08 -11.47
C HIS A 140 -7.89 -13.31 -10.12
N VAL A 141 -7.90 -12.32 -9.23
CA VAL A 141 -7.37 -12.41 -7.87
C VAL A 141 -8.37 -11.87 -6.85
N LEU A 142 -8.44 -12.49 -5.67
CA LEU A 142 -9.33 -12.10 -4.58
C LEU A 142 -8.58 -11.93 -3.26
N TYR A 143 -9.12 -11.12 -2.37
CA TYR A 143 -8.68 -11.10 -0.98
C TYR A 143 -9.17 -12.36 -0.26
N PRO A 144 -8.34 -12.99 0.59
CA PRO A 144 -8.83 -13.98 1.54
C PRO A 144 -9.87 -13.36 2.47
N ASP A 145 -10.73 -14.20 3.06
CA ASP A 145 -11.49 -13.75 4.23
C ASP A 145 -10.50 -13.23 5.30
N HIS A 146 -10.86 -12.21 6.08
CA HIS A 146 -9.94 -11.61 7.08
C HIS A 146 -8.57 -11.11 6.57
N LEU A 147 -8.42 -10.85 5.26
CA LEU A 147 -7.20 -10.32 4.65
C LEU A 147 -5.96 -11.21 4.88
N GLU A 148 -5.01 -10.76 5.71
CA GLU A 148 -3.69 -11.37 5.85
C GLU A 148 -3.71 -12.78 6.46
N SER A 149 -4.76 -13.12 7.21
CA SER A 149 -4.78 -14.33 8.04
C SER A 149 -5.85 -15.34 7.65
N GLY A 150 -6.66 -15.12 6.62
CA GLY A 150 -7.79 -15.99 6.37
C GLY A 150 -7.69 -16.80 5.09
N LEU A 151 -8.85 -17.29 4.66
CA LEU A 151 -8.96 -18.37 3.69
C LEU A 151 -9.35 -17.87 2.31
N CYS A 152 -8.79 -18.53 1.31
CA CYS A 152 -9.15 -18.25 -0.07
C CYS A 152 -10.54 -18.80 -0.42
N PRO A 153 -11.35 -18.03 -1.18
CA PRO A 153 -12.59 -18.54 -1.74
C PRO A 153 -12.33 -19.77 -2.63
N PRO A 154 -13.26 -20.73 -2.72
CA PRO A 154 -13.09 -21.91 -3.58
C PRO A 154 -12.87 -21.60 -5.07
N SER A 155 -13.31 -20.42 -5.53
CA SER A 155 -13.07 -19.96 -6.89
C SER A 155 -11.63 -19.50 -7.15
N HIS A 156 -10.85 -19.21 -6.10
CA HIS A 156 -9.48 -18.71 -6.17
C HIS A 156 -8.58 -19.47 -5.18
N PRO A 157 -8.42 -20.79 -5.33
CA PRO A 157 -7.88 -21.64 -4.27
C PRO A 157 -6.37 -21.49 -4.05
N ILE A 158 -5.64 -20.87 -5.00
CA ILE A 158 -4.18 -20.76 -4.91
C ILE A 158 -3.83 -19.53 -4.09
N TYR A 159 -3.11 -19.74 -2.99
CA TYR A 159 -2.67 -18.67 -2.11
C TYR A 159 -1.25 -18.23 -2.42
N PHE A 160 -1.06 -16.94 -2.53
CA PHE A 160 0.24 -16.31 -2.72
C PHE A 160 0.77 -15.76 -1.39
N PRO A 161 2.09 -15.52 -1.28
CA PRO A 161 2.60 -14.54 -0.33
C PRO A 161 1.82 -13.23 -0.45
N ILE A 162 1.61 -12.53 0.65
CA ILE A 162 0.85 -11.29 0.61
C ILE A 162 1.81 -10.15 0.28
N ILE A 163 1.51 -9.43 -0.80
CA ILE A 163 2.21 -8.18 -1.09
C ILE A 163 1.56 -7.06 -0.27
N SER A 164 2.38 -6.32 0.47
CA SER A 164 1.98 -5.01 1.00
C SER A 164 2.97 -3.94 0.62
N TYR A 165 2.46 -2.78 0.24
CA TYR A 165 3.24 -1.59 -0.02
C TYR A 165 3.07 -0.62 1.14
N GLU A 166 4.18 0.00 1.55
CA GLU A 166 4.23 1.04 2.57
C GLU A 166 4.99 2.25 2.03
N VAL A 167 4.44 3.44 2.24
CA VAL A 167 5.10 4.71 1.96
C VAL A 167 4.94 5.63 3.16
N VAL A 168 6.06 6.10 3.71
CA VAL A 168 6.05 7.13 4.75
C VAL A 168 6.16 8.51 4.11
N TRP A 169 5.17 9.36 4.35
CA TRP A 169 5.13 10.73 3.87
C TRP A 169 5.61 11.69 4.96
N GLY A 170 6.54 12.58 4.61
CA GLY A 170 7.07 13.66 5.45
C GLY A 170 6.07 14.79 5.66
N THR A 171 4.90 14.49 6.22
CA THR A 171 3.85 15.47 6.53
C THR A 171 4.28 16.58 7.52
N PRO A 172 5.22 16.37 8.48
CA PRO A 172 5.65 17.42 9.40
C PRO A 172 6.24 18.66 8.71
N ASP A 173 6.83 18.51 7.52
CA ASP A 173 7.40 19.62 6.74
C ASP A 173 6.36 20.70 6.39
N PHE A 174 5.06 20.33 6.41
CA PHE A 174 3.94 21.22 6.07
C PHE A 174 3.14 21.66 7.30
N ARG A 175 3.60 21.40 8.53
CA ARG A 175 2.86 21.71 9.78
C ARG A 175 2.46 23.19 9.89
N HIS A 176 3.30 24.09 9.41
CA HIS A 176 3.07 25.54 9.47
C HIS A 176 2.50 26.12 8.16
N ALA A 177 2.22 25.28 7.16
CA ALA A 177 1.63 25.66 5.90
C ALA A 177 0.12 25.41 5.91
N ALA A 178 -0.64 26.37 5.39
CA ALA A 178 -2.08 26.23 5.24
C ALA A 178 -2.43 25.60 3.88
N GLY A 179 -3.27 24.56 3.91
CA GLY A 179 -3.56 23.75 2.74
C GLY A 179 -4.07 22.36 3.11
N GLN A 180 -3.94 21.41 2.19
CA GLN A 180 -4.34 20.01 2.39
C GLN A 180 -3.42 19.02 1.69
N PHE A 181 -3.36 17.79 2.19
CA PHE A 181 -2.70 16.69 1.51
C PHE A 181 -3.64 16.06 0.48
N VAL A 182 -3.09 15.73 -0.70
CA VAL A 182 -3.82 15.16 -1.84
C VAL A 182 -2.97 14.06 -2.47
N MET A 183 -3.59 12.96 -2.86
CA MET A 183 -2.93 11.88 -3.62
C MET A 183 -2.71 12.30 -5.08
N SER A 184 -1.76 11.66 -5.76
CA SER A 184 -1.38 12.03 -7.14
C SER A 184 -2.51 11.90 -8.15
N ASN A 185 -3.50 11.05 -7.88
CA ASN A 185 -4.73 10.91 -8.68
C ASN A 185 -5.81 11.95 -8.35
N GLY A 186 -5.44 13.02 -7.63
CA GLY A 186 -6.35 14.10 -7.26
C GLY A 186 -7.29 13.76 -6.11
N ASP A 187 -7.05 12.69 -5.36
CA ASP A 187 -7.89 12.31 -4.23
C ASP A 187 -7.43 12.97 -2.91
N PRO A 188 -8.22 13.85 -2.28
CA PRO A 188 -7.92 14.43 -0.97
C PRO A 188 -8.37 13.54 0.21
N THR A 189 -9.01 12.40 -0.06
CA THR A 189 -9.65 11.55 0.95
C THR A 189 -8.87 10.28 1.28
N GLY A 190 -8.00 9.81 0.39
CA GLY A 190 -7.26 8.56 0.52
C GLY A 190 -8.02 7.32 0.06
N PHE A 191 -9.35 7.38 -0.13
CA PHE A 191 -10.14 6.24 -0.60
C PHE A 191 -9.76 5.77 -2.00
N GLY A 192 -9.19 6.67 -2.80
CA GLY A 192 -8.69 6.40 -4.15
C GLY A 192 -7.28 5.84 -4.18
N TYR A 193 -6.69 5.48 -3.03
CA TYR A 193 -5.36 4.89 -3.00
C TYR A 193 -5.35 3.55 -3.73
N HIS A 194 -4.33 3.32 -4.52
CA HIS A 194 -4.16 2.09 -5.28
C HIS A 194 -2.67 1.79 -5.45
N GLY A 195 -2.39 0.55 -5.80
CA GLY A 195 -1.06 0.08 -6.12
C GLY A 195 -1.14 -0.98 -7.21
N ASP A 196 -0.11 -1.00 -8.04
CA ASP A 196 0.00 -1.93 -9.15
C ASP A 196 1.15 -2.90 -8.87
N PHE A 197 0.92 -4.17 -9.16
CA PHE A 197 1.93 -5.22 -9.02
C PHE A 197 2.08 -5.97 -10.34
N MET A 198 3.34 -6.25 -10.71
CA MET A 198 3.68 -7.13 -11.81
C MET A 198 4.79 -8.08 -11.35
N ALA A 199 4.53 -9.39 -11.42
CA ALA A 199 5.53 -10.40 -11.13
C ALA A 199 6.54 -10.47 -12.27
N ALA A 200 7.70 -9.85 -12.07
CA ALA A 200 8.81 -9.85 -13.02
C ALA A 200 10.02 -10.68 -12.53
N TRP A 201 9.83 -11.46 -11.47
CA TRP A 201 10.87 -12.34 -10.94
C TRP A 201 11.22 -13.44 -11.94
N GLU A 202 12.49 -13.83 -11.95
CA GLU A 202 12.92 -15.08 -12.60
C GLU A 202 12.21 -16.26 -11.94
N GLU A 203 11.77 -17.22 -12.75
CA GLU A 203 11.08 -18.41 -12.27
C GLU A 203 11.91 -19.16 -11.20
N GLY A 204 11.28 -19.56 -10.10
CA GLY A 204 11.93 -20.26 -8.99
C GLY A 204 12.72 -19.35 -8.03
N ARG A 205 12.97 -18.08 -8.36
CA ARG A 205 13.78 -17.20 -7.51
C ARG A 205 13.13 -16.92 -6.16
N LEU A 206 11.82 -16.62 -6.17
CA LEU A 206 11.08 -16.38 -4.93
C LEU A 206 10.89 -17.66 -4.11
N ASP A 207 10.77 -18.81 -4.77
CA ASP A 207 10.68 -20.11 -4.08
C ASP A 207 11.96 -20.40 -3.29
N LEU A 208 13.13 -20.14 -3.89
CA LEU A 208 14.42 -20.24 -3.21
C LEU A 208 14.51 -19.28 -2.02
N ALA A 209 14.10 -18.02 -2.19
CA ALA A 209 14.15 -17.03 -1.13
C ALA A 209 13.22 -17.39 0.04
N ALA A 210 12.03 -17.93 -0.22
CA ALA A 210 11.11 -18.36 0.83
C ALA A 210 11.54 -19.63 1.57
N ALA A 211 12.39 -20.45 0.95
CA ALA A 211 13.01 -21.61 1.58
C ALA A 211 14.32 -21.28 2.31
N ASP A 212 14.86 -20.07 2.12
CA ASP A 212 16.11 -19.62 2.71
C ASP A 212 15.83 -18.92 4.04
N SER A 213 16.27 -19.57 5.13
CA SER A 213 16.05 -19.06 6.49
C SER A 213 16.69 -17.69 6.69
N THR A 214 17.78 -17.36 5.99
CA THR A 214 18.39 -16.02 6.08
C THR A 214 17.50 -14.89 5.55
N CYS A 215 16.47 -15.24 4.77
CA CYS A 215 15.47 -14.33 4.23
C CYS A 215 14.20 -14.27 5.09
N THR A 216 13.89 -15.36 5.82
CA THR A 216 12.62 -15.53 6.54
C THR A 216 12.76 -15.60 8.06
N ASP A 217 13.97 -15.71 8.58
CA ASP A 217 14.23 -15.85 10.01
C ASP A 217 13.87 -14.56 10.74
N GLN A 218 13.18 -14.73 11.87
CA GLN A 218 12.91 -13.64 12.80
C GLN A 218 14.14 -13.43 13.67
N ASP A 219 14.75 -12.26 13.55
CA ASP A 219 15.82 -11.79 14.41
C ASP A 219 15.23 -11.43 15.78
N VAL A 220 15.06 -12.46 16.61
CA VAL A 220 14.56 -12.32 17.99
C VAL A 220 15.40 -11.37 18.85
N ALA A 221 16.66 -11.10 18.48
CA ALA A 221 17.51 -10.13 19.16
C ALA A 221 17.25 -8.69 18.68
N ASN A 222 16.90 -8.52 17.40
CA ASN A 222 16.52 -7.25 16.82
C ASN A 222 15.39 -7.38 15.77
N PRO A 223 14.12 -7.43 16.22
CA PRO A 223 12.98 -7.63 15.33
C PRO A 223 12.80 -6.51 14.28
N ALA A 224 13.43 -5.35 14.49
CA ALA A 224 13.44 -4.26 13.51
C ALA A 224 14.21 -4.60 12.22
N THR A 225 14.92 -5.73 12.20
CA THR A 225 15.67 -6.21 11.03
C THR A 225 15.11 -7.51 10.45
N ASP A 226 13.90 -7.90 10.87
CA ASP A 226 13.16 -9.02 10.29
C ASP A 226 12.79 -8.70 8.83
N GLY A 227 13.02 -9.67 7.93
CA GLY A 227 12.73 -9.50 6.51
C GLY A 227 13.69 -8.55 5.76
N ASP A 228 14.84 -8.20 6.36
CA ASP A 228 15.88 -7.42 5.68
C ASP A 228 16.50 -8.21 4.51
N VAL A 229 16.20 -7.78 3.29
CA VAL A 229 16.69 -8.41 2.05
C VAL A 229 18.21 -8.42 1.94
N HIS A 230 18.93 -7.54 2.63
CA HIS A 230 20.40 -7.54 2.63
C HIS A 230 21.00 -8.71 3.41
N LYS A 231 20.22 -9.35 4.30
CA LYS A 231 20.63 -10.57 5.00
C LYS A 231 20.32 -11.85 4.20
N CYS A 232 19.42 -11.75 3.23
CA CYS A 232 18.95 -12.87 2.42
C CYS A 232 20.04 -13.38 1.46
N SER A 233 20.56 -14.58 1.71
CA SER A 233 21.66 -15.16 0.94
C SER A 233 21.26 -15.53 -0.51
N SER A 234 19.96 -15.69 -0.74
CA SER A 234 19.37 -15.95 -2.06
C SER A 234 19.39 -14.76 -3.02
N PHE A 235 19.71 -13.54 -2.52
CA PHE A 235 19.77 -12.33 -3.33
C PHE A 235 21.15 -11.68 -3.31
N VAL A 236 21.54 -11.13 -4.46
CA VAL A 236 22.63 -10.17 -4.56
C VAL A 236 22.00 -8.80 -4.71
N VAL A 237 21.91 -8.07 -3.59
CA VAL A 237 21.26 -6.75 -3.57
C VAL A 237 22.22 -5.71 -4.12
N GLN A 238 21.79 -5.01 -5.18
CA GLN A 238 22.53 -3.89 -5.75
C GLN A 238 22.52 -2.68 -4.81
N ARG A 239 23.45 -1.75 -4.99
CA ARG A 239 23.46 -0.49 -4.21
C ARG A 239 22.30 0.40 -4.65
N ASP A 240 21.77 1.18 -3.72
CA ASP A 240 20.71 2.17 -3.99
C ASP A 240 21.05 3.12 -5.14
N GLU A 241 22.30 3.57 -5.22
CA GLU A 241 22.78 4.46 -6.29
C GLU A 241 22.62 3.81 -7.68
N ASP A 242 23.00 2.53 -7.78
CA ASP A 242 22.93 1.77 -9.02
C ASP A 242 21.46 1.52 -9.39
N ALA A 243 20.62 1.15 -8.42
CA ALA A 243 19.18 0.97 -8.62
C ALA A 243 18.50 2.25 -9.16
N ARG A 244 18.82 3.42 -8.57
CA ARG A 244 18.25 4.73 -8.93
C ARG A 244 18.77 5.28 -10.26
N SER A 245 19.87 4.73 -10.77
CA SER A 245 20.42 5.08 -12.08
C SER A 245 19.57 4.54 -13.24
N CYS A 246 18.78 3.49 -13.01
CA CYS A 246 17.87 2.95 -14.00
C CYS A 246 16.77 3.98 -14.33
N LYS A 247 16.64 4.33 -15.62
CA LYS A 247 15.62 5.26 -16.11
C LYS A 247 14.72 4.55 -17.12
N LEU A 248 13.41 4.68 -16.93
CA LEU A 248 12.44 4.25 -17.92
C LEU A 248 12.44 5.22 -19.10
N HIS A 249 12.45 4.68 -20.32
CA HIS A 249 12.18 5.47 -21.52
C HIS A 249 10.69 5.82 -21.56
N VAL A 250 10.36 7.04 -21.15
CA VAL A 250 8.97 7.54 -21.15
C VAL A 250 8.73 8.45 -22.35
N SER A 251 7.46 8.63 -22.74
CA SER A 251 7.09 9.51 -23.85
C SER A 251 7.39 10.99 -23.55
N GLN A 252 7.55 11.80 -24.60
CA GLN A 252 7.89 13.22 -24.46
C GLN A 252 6.94 13.99 -23.51
N PRO A 253 5.61 13.81 -23.56
CA PRO A 253 4.71 14.51 -22.64
C PRO A 253 5.02 14.24 -21.17
N VAL A 254 5.39 13.01 -20.81
CA VAL A 254 5.74 12.61 -19.44
C VAL A 254 7.09 13.21 -19.04
N GLN A 255 8.05 13.27 -19.95
CA GLN A 255 9.37 13.87 -19.67
C GLN A 255 9.29 15.36 -19.35
N THR A 256 8.34 16.07 -19.96
CA THR A 256 8.19 17.52 -19.80
C THR A 256 7.17 17.92 -18.73
N ASP A 257 6.50 16.95 -18.12
CA ASP A 257 5.51 17.18 -17.07
C ASP A 257 6.22 17.53 -15.76
N PRO A 258 5.98 18.72 -15.17
CA PRO A 258 6.71 19.14 -13.98
C PRO A 258 6.25 18.36 -12.74
N VAL A 259 7.20 17.69 -12.07
CA VAL A 259 6.95 16.85 -10.90
C VAL A 259 7.65 17.33 -9.62
N GLU A 260 8.50 18.36 -9.73
CA GLU A 260 9.27 18.91 -8.62
C GLU A 260 9.03 20.43 -8.46
N GLY A 261 9.30 20.95 -7.26
CA GLY A 261 9.12 22.36 -6.94
C GLY A 261 7.67 22.77 -6.70
N LEU A 262 7.36 24.03 -7.01
CA LEU A 262 6.01 24.60 -6.89
C LEU A 262 5.26 24.41 -8.21
N LEU A 263 4.19 23.62 -8.19
CA LEU A 263 3.40 23.26 -9.37
C LEU A 263 2.08 24.03 -9.39
N LEU A 264 1.61 24.39 -10.59
CA LEU A 264 0.30 25.07 -10.77
C LEU A 264 -0.87 24.07 -10.90
N SER A 265 -0.57 22.82 -11.23
CA SER A 265 -1.50 21.69 -11.30
C SER A 265 -0.78 20.44 -10.83
N LEU A 266 -1.52 19.39 -10.49
CA LEU A 266 -0.90 18.07 -10.34
C LEU A 266 -0.30 17.63 -11.70
N PRO A 267 0.75 16.80 -11.69
CA PRO A 267 1.28 16.19 -12.91
C PRO A 267 0.17 15.48 -13.70
N GLY A 268 0.27 15.53 -15.02
CA GLY A 268 -0.74 15.03 -15.94
C GLY A 268 -1.99 15.90 -16.02
N ASN A 269 -1.95 17.11 -15.44
CA ASN A 269 -3.08 18.03 -15.32
C ASN A 269 -4.28 17.39 -14.61
N VAL A 270 -4.00 16.57 -13.59
CA VAL A 270 -5.03 15.87 -12.82
C VAL A 270 -5.78 16.87 -11.94
N SER A 271 -7.10 16.90 -12.06
CA SER A 271 -7.96 17.70 -11.19
C SER A 271 -8.13 17.04 -9.83
N VAL A 272 -8.11 17.86 -8.77
CA VAL A 272 -8.54 17.40 -7.44
C VAL A 272 -10.04 17.12 -7.49
N THR A 273 -10.43 15.89 -7.16
CA THR A 273 -11.81 15.41 -7.23
C THR A 273 -12.20 14.76 -5.92
N GLY A 274 -13.43 15.01 -5.47
CA GLY A 274 -13.91 14.63 -4.15
C GLY A 274 -13.88 15.81 -3.18
N VAL A 275 -14.85 15.85 -2.28
CA VAL A 275 -14.90 16.83 -1.19
C VAL A 275 -14.39 16.13 0.06
N ARG A 276 -13.43 16.74 0.73
CA ARG A 276 -12.99 16.29 2.05
C ARG A 276 -14.09 16.61 3.05
N HIS A 277 -15.01 15.67 3.23
CA HIS A 277 -15.83 15.59 4.41
C HIS A 277 -15.09 14.64 5.35
N ASP A 278 -14.59 15.14 6.48
CA ASP A 278 -14.25 14.23 7.57
C ASP A 278 -15.60 13.68 8.03
N PRO A 279 -15.93 12.42 7.73
CA PRO A 279 -17.28 11.95 8.01
C PRO A 279 -17.47 11.82 9.53
N TRP A 280 -16.39 11.88 10.32
CA TRP A 280 -16.37 11.50 11.72
C TRP A 280 -15.48 12.45 12.54
N PRO A 281 -16.01 13.60 12.99
CA PRO A 281 -15.25 14.49 13.87
C PRO A 281 -15.03 13.83 15.24
N ARG A 282 -13.75 13.59 15.55
CA ARG A 282 -13.12 13.27 16.86
C ARG A 282 -13.81 12.26 17.77
#